data_AF-A0A1H0PTJ8-F1
#
_entry.id   AF-A0A1H0PTJ8-F1
#
_cell.length_a   1.000
_cell.length_b   1.000
_cell.length_c   1.000
_cell.angle_alpha   90.00
_cell.angle_beta   90.00
_cell.angle_gamma   90.00
#
_symmetry.space_group_name_H-M   'P 1'
#
loop_
_entity.id
_entity.type
_entity.pdbx_description
1 polymer ?
#
loop_
_entity_poly.entity_id
_entity_poly.type
_entity_poly.pdbx_seq_one_letter_code
_entity_poly.pdbx_strand_id
1 'polypeptide(L)'
;MSKGLLEIATNEELTDIIEIHFIEVPKLKKDSYEKDMLVAWTEFLKDPESDKVRNIEMNVNEIRSAKDELIKMSNDSEQREIYDMRSKIVKDKVSALNKSRKEGREEGREEQRIENAKNLLKIGASIEMVASGIGLTIKEVEELQKNLEK
;
A
#
# COMPACT_ATOMS: atom_id res chain seq x y z
N MET A 1 22.70 -29.97 -13.10
CA MET A 1 23.08 -30.76 -11.92
C MET A 1 23.93 -29.85 -11.06
N SER A 2 23.37 -29.38 -9.95
CA SER A 2 24.11 -28.72 -8.88
C SER A 2 25.09 -29.74 -8.29
N LYS A 3 26.34 -29.34 -8.03
CA LYS A 3 27.37 -30.17 -7.37
C LYS A 3 27.65 -29.54 -6.01
N GLY A 4 27.65 -30.34 -4.95
CA GLY A 4 28.05 -29.95 -3.60
C GLY A 4 29.51 -29.48 -3.53
N LEU A 5 29.95 -29.02 -2.36
CA LEU A 5 31.32 -28.54 -2.16
C LEU A 5 32.28 -29.74 -2.20
N LEU A 6 33.30 -29.72 -3.07
CA LEU A 6 34.24 -30.83 -3.26
C LEU A 6 35.67 -30.42 -2.83
N GLU A 7 36.41 -31.34 -2.25
CA GLU A 7 37.86 -31.20 -2.01
C GLU A 7 38.61 -31.28 -3.35
N ILE A 8 39.61 -30.42 -3.56
CA ILE A 8 40.19 -30.18 -4.89
C ILE A 8 41.11 -31.33 -5.34
N ALA A 9 41.77 -32.01 -4.42
CA ALA A 9 42.73 -33.08 -4.69
C ALA A 9 42.08 -34.48 -4.71
N THR A 10 41.12 -34.75 -3.83
CA THR A 10 40.46 -36.05 -3.64
C THR A 10 39.11 -36.13 -4.33
N ASN A 11 38.52 -34.99 -4.69
CA ASN A 11 37.17 -34.88 -5.26
C ASN A 11 36.10 -35.52 -4.34
N GLU A 12 36.38 -35.56 -3.03
CA GLU A 12 35.44 -35.98 -2.01
C GLU A 12 34.46 -34.85 -1.69
N GLU A 13 33.19 -35.19 -1.48
CA GLU A 13 32.15 -34.23 -1.10
C GLU A 13 32.36 -33.80 0.36
N LEU A 14 32.70 -32.52 0.53
CA LEU A 14 32.92 -31.88 1.83
C LEU A 14 31.59 -31.59 2.52
N THR A 15 30.58 -31.16 1.76
CA THR A 15 29.21 -30.97 2.26
C THR A 15 28.19 -30.83 1.12
N ASP A 16 27.02 -31.43 1.32
CA ASP A 16 25.82 -31.29 0.49
C ASP A 16 24.84 -30.23 1.03
N ILE A 17 25.16 -29.60 2.16
CA ILE A 17 24.28 -28.64 2.86
C ILE A 17 24.35 -27.24 2.22
N ILE A 18 25.46 -26.92 1.53
CA ILE A 18 25.71 -25.58 0.98
C ILE A 18 26.02 -25.67 -0.51
N GLU A 19 25.30 -24.87 -1.29
CA GLU A 19 25.59 -24.62 -2.70
C GLU A 19 26.08 -23.17 -2.88
N ILE A 20 27.19 -22.99 -3.60
CA ILE A 20 27.76 -21.66 -3.87
C ILE A 20 27.64 -21.36 -5.36
N HIS A 21 26.89 -20.30 -5.69
CA HIS A 21 26.79 -19.79 -7.05
C HIS A 21 27.69 -18.57 -7.24
N PHE A 22 28.57 -18.61 -8.24
CA PHE A 22 29.33 -17.45 -8.67
C PHE A 22 28.58 -16.74 -9.81
N ILE A 23 28.14 -15.52 -9.56
CA ILE A 23 27.50 -14.67 -10.56
C ILE A 23 28.44 -13.50 -10.84
N GLU A 24 29.04 -13.47 -12.03
CA GLU A 24 29.85 -12.34 -12.48
C GLU A 24 28.97 -11.31 -13.18
N VAL A 25 28.83 -10.13 -12.58
CA VAL A 25 28.04 -9.02 -13.13
C VAL A 25 28.97 -7.95 -13.70
N PRO A 26 28.74 -7.43 -14.92
CA PRO A 26 29.49 -6.31 -15.45
C PRO A 26 29.48 -5.11 -14.50
N LYS A 27 30.59 -4.37 -14.41
CA LYS A 27 30.66 -3.18 -13.56
C LYS A 27 29.55 -2.19 -13.94
N LEU A 28 28.74 -1.85 -12.95
CA LEU A 28 27.61 -0.95 -13.11
C LEU A 28 28.11 0.45 -13.50
N LYS A 29 27.52 1.04 -14.55
CA LYS A 29 27.84 2.41 -14.97
C LYS A 29 27.22 3.38 -13.97
N LYS A 30 27.94 4.45 -13.61
CA LYS A 30 27.50 5.43 -12.59
C LYS A 30 26.16 6.12 -12.91
N ASP A 31 25.81 6.19 -14.20
CA ASP A 31 24.60 6.88 -14.69
C ASP A 31 23.49 5.90 -15.14
N SER A 32 23.52 4.65 -14.68
CA SER A 32 22.45 3.70 -14.98
C SER A 32 21.14 4.17 -14.35
N TYR A 33 20.10 4.31 -15.15
CA TYR A 33 18.78 4.76 -14.69
C TYR A 33 18.29 3.93 -13.50
N GLU A 34 17.89 4.60 -12.41
CA GLU A 34 17.36 4.02 -11.15
C GLU A 34 16.15 3.09 -11.34
N LYS A 35 15.57 3.02 -12.54
CA LYS A 35 14.44 2.16 -12.88
C LYS A 35 14.82 0.76 -13.37
N ASP A 36 16.11 0.48 -13.56
CA ASP A 36 16.56 -0.88 -13.89
C ASP A 36 16.54 -1.75 -12.63
N MET A 37 15.79 -2.85 -12.69
CA MET A 37 15.64 -3.79 -11.59
C MET A 37 16.98 -4.37 -11.15
N LEU A 38 17.93 -4.57 -12.07
CA LEU A 38 19.27 -5.05 -11.71
C LEU A 38 20.03 -3.99 -10.92
N VAL A 39 19.92 -2.72 -11.30
CA VAL A 39 20.53 -1.60 -10.57
C VAL A 39 19.94 -1.53 -9.16
N ALA A 40 18.62 -1.64 -9.05
CA ALA A 40 17.92 -1.63 -7.77
C ALA A 40 18.43 -2.73 -6.82
N TRP A 41 18.56 -3.98 -7.31
CA TRP A 41 19.12 -5.08 -6.54
C TRP A 41 20.60 -4.89 -6.21
N THR A 42 21.40 -4.38 -7.13
CA THR A 42 22.83 -4.16 -6.87
C THR A 42 23.08 -3.06 -5.85
N GLU A 43 22.30 -1.97 -5.85
CA GLU A 43 22.40 -0.94 -4.81
C GLU A 43 21.92 -1.49 -3.46
N PHE A 44 20.86 -2.32 -3.44
CA PHE A 44 20.40 -3.02 -2.23
C PHE A 44 21.46 -3.97 -1.65
N LEU A 45 22.09 -4.81 -2.48
CA LEU A 45 23.12 -5.76 -2.06
C LEU A 45 24.43 -5.08 -1.61
N LYS A 46 24.72 -3.87 -2.12
CA LYS A 46 25.87 -3.08 -1.68
C LYS A 46 25.64 -2.49 -0.29
N ASP A 47 24.51 -1.82 -0.10
CA ASP A 47 24.14 -1.19 1.17
C ASP A 47 22.60 -1.03 1.26
N PRO A 48 21.92 -1.93 1.99
CA PRO A 48 20.45 -1.92 2.12
C PRO A 48 19.92 -0.71 2.91
N GLU A 49 20.77 0.01 3.65
CA GLU A 49 20.38 1.18 4.43
C GLU A 49 20.72 2.52 3.77
N SER A 50 21.35 2.49 2.58
CA SER A 50 21.68 3.70 1.82
C SER A 50 20.44 4.51 1.44
N ASP A 51 20.60 5.84 1.32
CA ASP A 51 19.50 6.74 0.93
C ASP A 51 18.94 6.43 -0.46
N LYS A 52 19.77 5.87 -1.35
CA LYS A 52 19.32 5.39 -2.66
C LYS A 52 18.34 4.23 -2.53
N VAL A 53 18.64 3.25 -1.69
CA VAL A 53 17.75 2.11 -1.45
C VAL A 53 16.45 2.56 -0.79
N ARG A 54 16.50 3.55 0.12
CA ARG A 54 15.31 4.17 0.70
C ARG A 54 14.41 4.86 -0.33
N ASN A 55 14.97 5.42 -1.39
CA ASN A 55 14.19 5.96 -2.50
C ASN A 55 13.65 4.85 -3.42
N ILE A 56 14.44 3.81 -3.66
CA ILE A 56 14.07 2.66 -4.48
C ILE A 56 12.91 1.88 -3.83
N GLU A 57 12.97 1.59 -2.52
CA GLU A 57 11.92 0.86 -1.80
C GLU A 57 10.57 1.59 -1.83
N MET A 58 10.53 2.90 -2.05
CA MET A 58 9.27 3.64 -2.19
C MET A 58 8.58 3.33 -3.52
N ASN A 59 9.35 2.98 -4.56
CA ASN A 59 8.86 2.81 -5.93
C ASN A 59 8.90 1.35 -6.43
N VAL A 60 9.75 0.51 -5.85
CA VAL A 60 9.97 -0.90 -6.24
C VAL A 60 9.58 -1.80 -5.07
N ASN A 61 8.51 -2.58 -5.25
CA ASN A 61 7.94 -3.40 -4.19
C ASN A 61 8.86 -4.56 -3.80
N GLU A 62 9.58 -5.13 -4.75
CA GLU A 62 10.48 -6.27 -4.56
C GLU A 62 11.64 -5.91 -3.63
N ILE A 63 12.23 -4.72 -3.80
CA ILE A 63 13.30 -4.22 -2.92
C ILE A 63 12.76 -3.93 -1.53
N ARG A 64 11.55 -3.38 -1.43
CA ARG A 64 10.88 -3.21 -0.14
C ARG A 64 10.71 -4.55 0.57
N SER A 65 10.14 -5.55 -0.10
CA SER A 65 9.94 -6.89 0.48
C SER A 65 11.26 -7.57 0.86
N ALA A 66 12.32 -7.41 0.06
CA ALA A 66 13.64 -7.93 0.38
C ALA A 66 14.22 -7.28 1.64
N LYS A 67 14.06 -5.96 1.79
CA LYS A 67 14.49 -5.24 2.98
C LYS A 67 13.69 -5.68 4.22
N ASP A 68 12.38 -5.83 4.07
CA ASP A 68 11.51 -6.30 5.15
C ASP A 68 11.98 -7.67 5.67
N GLU A 69 12.31 -8.58 4.75
CA GLU A 69 12.78 -9.92 5.11
C GLU A 69 14.20 -9.89 5.72
N LEU A 70 15.10 -9.07 5.18
CA LEU A 70 16.42 -8.85 5.77
C LEU A 70 16.33 -8.38 7.22
N ILE A 71 15.42 -7.45 7.52
CA ILE A 71 15.20 -6.93 8.88
C ILE A 71 14.61 -8.03 9.78
N LYS A 72 13.67 -8.84 9.30
CA LYS A 72 13.13 -9.98 10.08
C LYS A 72 14.19 -11.02 10.40
N MET A 73 15.02 -11.36 9.41
CA MET A 73 16.11 -12.33 9.54
C MET A 73 17.27 -11.79 10.39
N SER A 74 17.43 -10.47 10.45
CA SER A 74 18.40 -9.85 11.34
C SER A 74 18.07 -10.19 12.79
N ASN A 75 19.08 -10.62 13.55
CA ASN A 75 18.94 -10.86 14.99
C ASN A 75 18.85 -9.56 15.81
N ASP A 76 18.84 -8.39 15.17
CA ASP A 76 18.74 -7.09 15.81
C ASP A 76 17.28 -6.76 16.20
N SER A 77 16.98 -6.78 17.50
CA SER A 77 15.66 -6.45 18.03
C SER A 77 15.27 -4.98 17.84
N GLU A 78 16.24 -4.06 17.91
CA GLU A 78 15.99 -2.62 17.78
C GLU A 78 15.59 -2.27 16.34
N GLN A 79 16.29 -2.83 15.36
CA GLN A 79 15.96 -2.64 13.95
C GLN A 79 14.59 -3.20 13.58
N ARG A 80 14.20 -4.35 14.16
CA ARG A 80 12.86 -4.92 13.98
C ARG A 80 11.77 -4.02 14.56
N GLU A 81 11.98 -3.48 15.76
CA GLU A 81 11.00 -2.59 16.39
C GLU A 81 10.83 -1.28 15.62
N ILE A 82 11.93 -0.66 15.16
CA ILE A 82 11.90 0.55 14.32
C ILE A 82 11.13 0.28 13.02
N TYR A 83 11.37 -0.87 12.40
CA TYR A 83 10.68 -1.28 11.18
C TYR A 83 9.17 -1.49 11.40
N ASP A 84 8.79 -2.21 12.46
CA ASP A 84 7.39 -2.45 12.80
C ASP A 84 6.66 -1.14 13.09
N MET A 85 7.33 -0.20 13.77
CA MET A 85 6.81 1.14 14.02
C MET A 85 6.61 1.93 12.72
N ARG A 86 7.57 1.88 11.79
CA ARG A 86 7.46 2.52 10.46
C ARG A 86 6.30 1.91 9.65
N SER A 87 6.19 0.58 9.64
CA SER A 87 5.11 -0.15 8.98
C SER A 87 3.74 0.23 9.55
N LYS A 88 3.64 0.35 10.88
CA LYS A 88 2.45 0.80 11.59
C LYS A 88 2.04 2.22 11.17
N ILE A 89 2.97 3.18 11.16
CA ILE A 89 2.70 4.57 10.74
C ILE A 89 2.13 4.62 9.32
N VAL A 90 2.70 3.86 8.39
CA VAL A 90 2.21 3.81 7.00
C VAL A 90 0.79 3.25 6.95
N LYS A 91 0.53 2.14 7.65
CA LYS A 91 -0.81 1.52 7.71
C LYS A 91 -1.85 2.43 8.35
N ASP A 92 -1.49 3.14 9.42
CA ASP A 92 -2.37 4.09 10.10
C ASP A 92 -2.75 5.26 9.19
N LYS A 93 -1.78 5.82 8.45
CA LYS A 93 -2.03 6.87 7.44
C LYS A 93 -2.98 6.41 6.34
N VAL A 94 -2.74 5.23 5.77
CA VAL A 94 -3.60 4.64 4.73
C VAL A 94 -5.01 4.40 5.26
N SER A 95 -5.13 3.87 6.48
CA SER A 95 -6.41 3.60 7.12
C SER A 95 -7.19 4.89 7.38
N ALA A 96 -6.52 5.94 7.86
CA ALA A 96 -7.13 7.26 8.06
C ALA A 96 -7.66 7.85 6.75
N LEU A 97 -6.84 7.84 5.68
CA LEU A 97 -7.26 8.33 4.36
C LEU A 97 -8.47 7.56 3.80
N ASN A 98 -8.46 6.22 3.93
CA ASN A 98 -9.57 5.38 3.50
C ASN A 98 -10.85 5.68 4.28
N LYS A 99 -10.74 5.85 5.60
CA LYS A 99 -11.86 6.23 6.45
C LYS A 99 -12.44 7.58 6.04
N SER A 100 -11.61 8.62 5.93
CA SER A 100 -12.07 9.96 5.51
C SER A 100 -12.70 9.95 4.13
N ARG A 101 -12.15 9.19 3.17
CA ARG A 101 -12.75 9.06 1.83
C ARG A 101 -14.10 8.37 1.87
N LYS A 102 -14.27 7.35 2.71
CA LYS A 102 -15.54 6.65 2.88
C LYS A 102 -16.58 7.56 3.51
N GLU A 103 -16.24 8.21 4.61
CA GLU A 103 -17.11 9.17 5.31
C GLU A 103 -17.55 10.30 4.37
N GLY A 104 -16.62 10.95 3.66
CA GLY A 104 -16.99 12.02 2.71
C GLY A 104 -17.85 11.55 1.54
N ARG A 105 -17.73 10.27 1.12
CA ARG A 105 -18.62 9.71 0.09
C ARG A 105 -20.01 9.39 0.64
N GLU A 106 -20.12 8.96 1.90
CA GLU A 106 -21.39 8.71 2.56
C GLU A 106 -22.12 10.03 2.84
N GLU A 107 -21.42 11.03 3.39
CA GLU A 107 -21.94 12.38 3.59
C GLU A 107 -22.42 13.01 2.28
N GLY A 108 -21.59 13.01 1.23
CA GLY A 108 -21.99 13.59 -0.06
C GLY A 108 -23.17 12.88 -0.72
N ARG A 109 -23.35 11.57 -0.49
CA ARG A 109 -24.54 10.84 -0.96
C ARG A 109 -25.79 11.26 -0.19
N GLU A 110 -25.68 11.44 1.11
CA GLU A 110 -26.81 11.87 1.94
C GLU A 110 -27.18 13.32 1.65
N GLU A 111 -26.20 14.22 1.54
CA GLU A 111 -26.43 15.61 1.11
C GLU A 111 -27.14 15.68 -0.25
N GLN A 112 -26.65 14.92 -1.23
CA GLN A 112 -27.28 14.87 -2.56
C GLN A 112 -28.69 14.27 -2.50
N ARG A 113 -28.92 13.26 -1.65
CA ARG A 113 -30.25 12.67 -1.44
C ARG A 113 -31.23 13.71 -0.91
N ILE A 114 -30.83 14.47 0.10
CA ILE A 114 -31.64 15.54 0.70
C ILE A 114 -31.86 16.69 -0.27
N GLU A 115 -30.84 17.10 -1.03
CA GLU A 115 -30.96 18.16 -2.05
C GLU A 115 -31.94 17.77 -3.15
N ASN A 116 -31.85 16.52 -3.65
CA ASN A 116 -32.79 16.00 -4.63
C ASN A 116 -34.22 15.99 -4.11
N ALA A 117 -34.45 15.56 -2.86
CA ALA A 117 -35.77 15.59 -2.24
C ALA A 117 -36.33 17.03 -2.17
N LYS A 118 -35.52 17.99 -1.74
CA LYS A 118 -35.91 19.41 -1.72
C LYS A 118 -36.24 19.95 -3.12
N ASN A 119 -35.45 19.59 -4.13
CA ASN A 119 -35.67 20.02 -5.51
C ASN A 119 -36.98 19.44 -6.08
N LEU A 120 -37.29 18.18 -5.78
CA LEU A 120 -38.56 17.55 -6.19
C LEU A 120 -39.78 18.20 -5.51
N LEU A 121 -39.68 18.51 -4.22
CA LEU A 121 -40.75 19.23 -3.51
C LEU A 121 -40.98 20.63 -4.10
N LYS A 122 -39.92 21.36 -4.43
CA LYS A 122 -40.01 22.70 -5.04
C LYS A 122 -40.70 22.71 -6.41
N ILE A 123 -40.64 21.62 -7.16
CA ILE A 123 -41.34 21.48 -8.46
C ILE A 123 -42.76 20.89 -8.32
N GLY A 124 -43.23 20.68 -7.07
CA GLY A 124 -44.60 20.25 -6.79
C GLY A 124 -44.83 18.73 -6.80
N ALA A 125 -43.78 17.91 -6.68
CA ALA A 125 -43.94 16.47 -6.48
C ALA A 125 -44.60 16.18 -5.12
N SER A 126 -45.48 15.16 -5.06
CA SER A 126 -46.11 14.77 -3.78
C SER A 126 -45.12 14.14 -2.82
N ILE A 127 -45.42 14.24 -1.52
CA ILE A 127 -44.61 13.68 -0.44
C ILE A 127 -44.39 12.18 -0.64
N GLU A 128 -45.42 11.45 -1.07
CA GLU A 128 -45.35 10.00 -1.31
C GLU A 128 -44.42 9.65 -2.48
N MET A 129 -44.45 10.44 -3.56
CA MET A 129 -43.55 10.24 -4.70
C MET A 129 -42.09 10.52 -4.33
N VAL A 130 -41.83 11.59 -3.56
CA VAL A 130 -40.47 11.94 -3.13
C VAL A 130 -39.93 10.89 -2.17
N ALA A 131 -40.73 10.47 -1.18
CA ALA A 131 -40.36 9.41 -0.23
C ALA A 131 -39.98 8.11 -0.97
N SER A 132 -40.85 7.65 -1.87
CA SER A 132 -40.61 6.43 -2.64
C SER A 132 -39.45 6.54 -3.63
N GLY A 133 -39.30 7.69 -4.32
CA GLY A 133 -38.31 7.87 -5.38
C GLY A 133 -36.89 8.09 -4.87
N ILE A 134 -36.75 8.70 -3.68
CA ILE A 134 -35.45 9.03 -3.08
C ILE A 134 -35.04 7.99 -2.01
N GLY A 135 -36.00 7.20 -1.52
CA GLY A 135 -35.79 6.21 -0.45
C GLY A 135 -35.77 6.85 0.93
N LEU A 136 -36.58 7.88 1.14
CA LEU A 136 -36.81 8.52 2.44
C LEU A 136 -38.15 8.06 3.00
N THR A 137 -38.33 8.20 4.31
CA THR A 137 -39.63 8.03 4.95
C THR A 137 -40.51 9.24 4.71
N ILE A 138 -41.84 9.05 4.72
CA ILE A 138 -42.82 10.14 4.58
C ILE A 138 -42.56 11.24 5.63
N LYS A 139 -42.24 10.85 6.88
CA LYS A 139 -41.92 11.79 7.97
C LYS A 139 -40.70 12.66 7.68
N GLU A 140 -39.62 12.08 7.14
CA GLU A 140 -38.42 12.84 6.77
C GLU A 140 -38.73 13.86 5.66
N VAL A 141 -39.56 13.49 4.68
CA VAL A 141 -39.96 14.39 3.60
C VAL A 141 -40.89 15.51 4.10
N GLU A 142 -41.84 15.21 4.99
CA GLU A 142 -42.70 16.20 5.65
C GLU A 142 -41.86 17.22 6.45
N GLU A 143 -40.84 16.76 7.17
CA GLU A 143 -39.95 17.63 7.92
C GLU A 143 -39.09 18.52 7.01
N LEU A 144 -38.59 17.97 5.89
CA LEU A 144 -37.90 18.73 4.86
C LEU A 144 -38.79 19.81 4.24
N GLN A 145 -40.06 19.49 3.94
CA GLN A 145 -41.03 20.45 3.41
C GLN A 145 -41.28 21.60 4.39
N LYS A 146 -41.53 21.28 5.67
CA LYS A 146 -41.73 22.28 6.72
C LYS A 146 -40.54 23.23 6.89
N ASN A 147 -39.32 22.74 6.66
CA ASN A 147 -38.11 23.56 6.72
C ASN A 147 -37.86 24.41 5.46
N LEU A 148 -38.55 24.14 4.34
CA LEU A 148 -38.53 24.97 3.13
C LEU A 148 -39.54 26.13 3.18
N GLU A 149 -40.61 25.98 3.97
CA GLU A 149 -41.68 26.97 4.13
C GLU A 149 -41.42 28.00 5.24
N LYS A 150 -40.31 27.86 5.98
CA LYS A 150 -39.80 28.83 6.96
C LYS A 150 -38.85 29.82 6.29
#